data_AF-A0ABC8UE10-F1
#
_entry.id   AF-A0ABC8UE10-F1
#
_cell.length_a   1.000
_cell.length_b   1.000
_cell.length_c   1.000
_cell.angle_alpha   90.00
_cell.angle_beta   90.00
_cell.angle_gamma   90.00
#
_symmetry.space_group_name_H-M   'P 1'
#
loop_
_entity.id
_entity.type
_entity.pdbx_description
1 polymer ?
#
loop_
_entity_poly.entity_id
_entity_poly.type
_entity_poly.pdbx_seq_one_letter_code
_entity_poly.pdbx_strand_id
1 'polypeptide(L)' 'MAIATVVTVAELLKHNGLAVEKKIMTSNVDMKDESRGRPISKAKIEILLGKTENFDELMAAAAEERAAADGDEQS' A
#
# COMPACT_ATOMS: atom_id res chain seq x y z
N MET A 1 -2.09 11.77 8.77
CA MET A 1 -2.12 10.55 9.61
C MET A 1 -1.68 9.39 8.74
N ALA A 2 -0.49 8.83 8.94
CA ALA A 2 0.11 7.88 7.98
C ALA A 2 -0.39 6.43 8.12
N ILE A 3 -0.88 6.05 9.31
CA ILE A 3 -1.35 4.67 9.55
C ILE A 3 -2.62 4.37 8.75
N ALA A 4 -3.58 5.29 8.71
CA ALA A 4 -4.82 5.09 7.94
C ALA A 4 -4.54 4.89 6.45
N THR A 5 -3.64 5.66 5.85
CA THR A 5 -3.28 5.47 4.44
C THR A 5 -2.67 4.10 4.18
N VAL A 6 -1.81 3.59 5.07
CA VAL A 6 -1.24 2.24 4.93
C VAL A 6 -2.33 1.16 5.02
N VAL A 7 -3.27 1.30 5.95
CA VAL A 7 -4.42 0.39 6.09
C VAL A 7 -5.28 0.40 4.83
N THR A 8 -5.66 1.58 4.34
CA THR A 8 -6.48 1.72 3.14
C THR A 8 -5.80 1.14 1.89
N VAL A 9 -4.49 1.35 1.71
CA VAL A 9 -3.74 0.76 0.59
C VAL A 9 -3.74 -0.77 0.68
N ALA A 10 -3.49 -1.33 1.86
CA ALA A 10 -3.52 -2.79 2.04
C ALA A 10 -4.92 -3.36 1.77
N GLU A 11 -5.97 -2.71 2.24
CA GLU A 11 -7.35 -3.10 1.99
C GLU A 11 -7.70 -3.06 0.49
N LEU A 12 -7.31 -2.00 -0.22
CA LEU A 12 -7.55 -1.88 -1.66
C LEU A 12 -6.86 -3.00 -2.45
N LEU A 13 -5.59 -3.28 -2.13
CA LEU A 13 -4.82 -4.33 -2.82
C LEU A 13 -5.41 -5.73 -2.58
N LYS A 14 -5.89 -6.01 -1.35
CA LYS A 14 -6.55 -7.28 -1.04
C LYS A 14 -7.93 -7.40 -1.71
N HIS A 15 -8.72 -6.33 -1.67
CA HIS A 15 -10.05 -6.29 -2.29
C HIS A 15 -9.98 -6.53 -3.79
N ASN A 16 -8.99 -5.94 -4.47
CA ASN A 16 -8.80 -6.11 -5.91
C ASN A 16 -8.07 -7.42 -6.29
N GLY A 17 -7.85 -8.32 -5.32
CA GLY A 17 -7.22 -9.61 -5.58
C GLY A 17 -5.75 -9.53 -5.99
N LEU A 18 -5.05 -8.42 -5.72
CA LEU A 18 -3.64 -8.22 -6.06
C LEU A 18 -2.70 -8.72 -4.96
N ALA A 19 -3.15 -8.73 -3.71
CA ALA A 19 -2.32 -9.09 -2.58
C ALA A 19 -3.04 -9.96 -1.56
N VAL A 20 -2.26 -10.75 -0.84
CA VAL A 20 -2.65 -11.40 0.42
C VAL A 20 -1.78 -10.87 1.55
N GLU A 21 -2.37 -10.63 2.72
CA GLU A 21 -1.57 -10.32 3.90
C GLU A 21 -0.78 -11.54 4.36
N LYS A 22 0.48 -11.30 4.71
CA LYS A 22 1.36 -12.30 5.34
C LYS A 22 1.60 -11.97 6.80
N LYS A 23 1.67 -10.68 7.14
CA LYS A 23 1.88 -10.21 8.52
C LYS A 23 1.34 -8.80 8.70
N ILE A 24 0.71 -8.54 9.84
CA ILE A 24 0.35 -7.20 10.31
C ILE A 24 0.96 -7.04 11.70
N MET A 25 1.73 -5.98 11.90
CA MET A 25 2.35 -5.69 13.18
C MET A 25 2.17 -4.21 13.53
N THR A 26 1.75 -3.95 14.76
CA THR A 26 1.68 -2.61 15.33
C THR A 26 2.62 -2.52 16.51
N SER A 27 3.37 -1.45 16.59
CA SER A 27 4.28 -1.18 17.70
C SER A 27 4.37 0.31 17.96
N ASN A 28 5.08 0.67 19.01
CA ASN A 28 5.44 2.05 19.27
C ASN A 28 6.95 2.20 19.06
N VAL A 29 7.35 3.33 18.50
CA VAL A 29 8.75 3.71 18.35
C VAL A 29 8.97 5.06 19.01
N ASP A 30 10.09 5.17 19.72
CA ASP A 30 10.51 6.43 20.31
C ASP A 30 11.15 7.28 19.22
N MET A 31 10.54 8.43 18.94
CA MET A 31 11.06 9.42 18.00
C MET A 31 11.61 10.61 18.79
N LYS A 32 12.80 11.06 18.42
CA LYS A 32 13.36 12.28 18.97
C LYS A 32 12.56 13.46 18.44
N ASP A 33 11.92 14.20 19.33
CA ASP A 33 11.27 15.46 19.01
C ASP A 33 12.23 16.61 19.33
N GLU A 34 12.88 17.15 18.30
CA GLU A 34 13.84 18.27 18.45
C GLU A 34 13.19 19.54 19.02
N SER A 35 11.86 19.67 18.91
CA SER A 35 11.13 20.82 19.43
C SER A 35 10.77 20.70 20.92
N ARG A 36 10.69 19.47 21.45
CA ARG A 36 10.22 19.21 22.82
C ARG A 36 11.28 18.66 23.77
N GLY A 37 12.50 18.42 23.30
CA GLY A 37 13.64 18.01 24.13
C GLY A 37 13.52 16.62 24.78
N ARG A 38 12.39 15.92 24.60
CA ARG A 38 12.14 14.57 25.10
C ARG A 38 11.67 13.64 23.97
N PRO A 39 12.03 12.35 23.99
CA PRO A 39 11.47 11.39 23.04
C PRO A 39 9.94 11.33 23.12
N ILE A 40 9.27 11.21 21.98
CA ILE A 40 7.84 10.99 21.88
C ILE A 40 7.58 9.60 21.31
N SER A 41 6.69 8.85 21.96
CA SER A 41 6.27 7.54 21.48
C SER A 41 5.25 7.72 20.34
N LYS A 42 5.57 7.20 19.15
CA LYS A 42 4.71 7.22 17.97
C LYS A 42 4.28 5.81 17.61
N ALA A 43 3.00 5.66 17.27
CA ALA A 43 2.51 4.41 16.71
C ALA A 43 3.16 4.15 15.34
N LYS A 44 3.57 2.90 15.14
CA LYS A 44 4.14 2.35 13.92
C LYS A 44 3.28 1.16 13.50
N ILE A 45 3.03 1.04 12.20
CA ILE A 45 2.36 -0.10 11.59
C ILE A 45 3.27 -0.67 10.50
N GLU A 46 3.31 -2.00 10.40
CA GLU A 46 4.02 -2.73 9.36
C GLU A 46 3.07 -3.80 8.80
N ILE A 47 2.83 -3.77 7.49
CA ILE A 47 1.99 -4.74 6.78
C ILE A 47 2.87 -5.41 5.72
N LEU A 48 3.10 -6.71 5.85
CA LEU A 48 3.74 -7.52 4.82
C LEU A 48 2.66 -8.11 3.92
N LEU A 49 2.74 -7.78 2.64
CA LEU A 49 1.87 -8.30 1.60
C LEU A 49 2.65 -9.24 0.69
N GLY A 50 2.03 -10.33 0.28
CA GLY A 50 2.52 -11.20 -0.78
C GLY A 50 1.64 -11.05 -2.02
N LYS A 51 2.23 -11.20 -3.21
CA LYS A 51 1.48 -11.30 -4.46
C LYS A 51 0.49 -12.47 -4.40
N THR A 52 -0.69 -12.27 -4.95
CA THR A 52 -1.60 -13.35 -5.32
C THR A 52 -1.11 -14.02 -6.61
N GLU A 53 -1.68 -15.18 -6.94
CA GLU A 53 -1.43 -15.86 -8.21
C GLU A 53 -1.87 -15.00 -9.41
N ASN A 54 -2.95 -14.23 -9.24
CA ASN A 54 -3.55 -13.39 -10.29
C ASN A 54 -2.85 -12.04 -10.47
N PHE A 55 -1.83 -11.71 -9.66
CA PHE A 55 -1.24 -10.37 -9.64
C PHE A 55 -0.68 -9.99 -11.01
N ASP A 56 0.14 -10.84 -11.61
CA ASP A 56 0.82 -10.50 -12.87
C ASP A 56 -0.19 -10.44 -14.03
N GLU A 57 -1.23 -11.29 -14.02
CA GLU A 57 -2.33 -11.24 -15.00
C GLU A 57 -3.15 -9.94 -14.91
N LEU A 58 -3.55 -9.55 -13.70
CA LEU A 58 -4.32 -8.32 -13.48
C LEU A 58 -3.51 -7.07 -13.84
N MET A 59 -2.19 -7.08 -13.60
CA MET A 59 -1.30 -5.99 -13.98
C MET A 59 -1.10 -5.91 -15.51
N ALA A 60 -1.01 -7.05 -16.19
CA ALA A 60 -0.94 -7.10 -17.64
C ALA A 60 -2.24 -6.60 -18.29
N ALA A 61 -3.39 -7.05 -17.79
CA ALA A 61 -4.71 -6.61 -18.27
C ALA A 61 -4.90 -5.10 -18.10
N ALA A 62 -4.53 -4.53 -16.94
CA ALA A 62 -4.62 -3.09 -16.70
C ALA A 62 -3.66 -2.28 -17.58
N ALA A 63 -2.51 -2.85 -17.97
CA ALA A 63 -1.58 -2.19 -18.90
C ALA A 63 -2.14 -2.17 -20.33
N GLU A 64 -2.77 -3.26 -20.77
CA GLU A 64 -3.46 -3.33 -22.06
C GLU A 64 -4.65 -2.36 -22.14
N GLU A 65 -5.46 -2.29 -21.08
CA GLU A 65 -6.57 -1.33 -20.98
C GLU A 65 -6.09 0.12 -21.10
N ARG A 66 -4.98 0.48 -20.45
CA ARG A 66 -4.38 1.81 -20.58
C ARG A 66 -3.86 2.09 -21.98
N ALA A 67 -3.19 1.11 -22.60
CA ALA A 67 -2.69 1.26 -23.96
C ALA A 67 -3.83 1.42 -24.99
N ALA A 68 -4.96 0.75 -24.77
CA ALA A 68 -6.16 0.90 -25.58
C ALA A 68 -6.78 2.30 -25.40
N ALA A 69 -6.88 2.80 -24.17
CA ALA A 69 -7.40 4.15 -23.89
C ALA A 69 -6.54 5.27 -24.51
N ASP A 70 -5.21 5.14 -24.47
CA ASP A 70 -4.30 6.13 -25.07
C ASP A 70 -4.32 6.10 -26.62
N GLY A 71 -4.74 4.99 -27.23
CA GLY A 71 -4.86 4.84 -28.69
C GLY A 71 -6.10 5.53 -29.30
N ASP A 72 -7.17 5.69 -28.51
CA ASP A 72 -8.41 6.33 -28.95
C ASP A 72 -8.38 7.87 -28.83
N GLU A 73 -7.46 8.47 -28.06
CA GLU A 73 -7.32 9.94 -27.91
C GLU A 73 -6.44 10.59 -29.00
N GLN A 74 -5.81 9.81 -29.89
CA GLN A 74 -4.94 10.31 -30.97
C GLN A 74 -5.53 10.18 -32.39
N SER A 75 -6.80 9.79 -32.54
CA SER A 75 -7.49 9.64 -33.84
C SER A 75 -8.53 10.72 -34.10
#